data_AF-A0A7J9GUM7-F1
#
_entry.id   AF-A0A7J9GUM7-F1
#
_cell.length_a   1.000
_cell.length_b   1.000
_cell.length_c   1.000
_cell.angle_alpha   90.00
_cell.angle_beta   90.00
_cell.angle_gamma   90.00
#
_symmetry.space_group_name_H-M   'P 1'
#
loop_
_entity.id
_entity.type
_entity.pdbx_description
1 polymer ?
#
loop_
_entity_poly.entity_id
_entity_poly.type
_entity_poly.pdbx_seq_one_letter_code
_entity_poly.pdbx_strand_id
1 'polypeptide(L)'
;RICKQVSREEFEEVNQKIFEKRESLIIQCLHDAKVEVDDLTDVIVMGGCSYIPKIKNIVKSVCKRELYKGMNPLEAAVCGTALQGAVALGISDPLGDLDPLTSQTTPIGIQTNRNPFVSIIPRNITIPVHKELIVTTGNDNQKEVLIVIYEGDAEKTEGNNLLGYFKIAGIPPAPKGVPQIKVSMDINAHLLIMPGSQQPVVPIMEVRMPTVDDCYGCCAEALHREYLSTLNFI
;
A
#
# COMPACT_ATOMS: atom_id res chain seq x y z
N ARG A 1 37.26 19.57 18.66
CA ARG A 1 36.36 19.61 17.49
C ARG A 1 36.94 18.64 16.46
N ILE A 2 36.27 17.52 16.19
CA ILE A 2 36.66 16.66 15.07
C ILE A 2 36.12 17.36 13.81
N CYS A 3 37.02 17.90 12.99
CA CYS A 3 36.68 18.48 11.70
C CYS A 3 37.26 17.54 10.64
N LYS A 4 36.45 16.57 10.18
CA LYS A 4 36.82 15.69 9.08
C LYS A 4 36.17 16.24 7.81
N GLN A 5 36.97 16.54 6.80
CA GLN A 5 36.45 16.82 5.47
C GLN A 5 36.13 15.49 4.80
N VAL A 6 34.85 15.26 4.51
CA VAL A 6 34.37 14.06 3.82
C VAL A 6 34.29 14.40 2.34
N SER A 7 34.99 13.63 1.50
CA SER A 7 34.90 13.78 0.05
C SER A 7 33.62 13.14 -0.49
N ARG A 8 33.25 13.45 -1.72
CA ARG A 8 32.09 12.80 -2.36
C ARG A 8 32.32 11.30 -2.51
N GLU A 9 33.53 10.92 -2.89
CA GLU A 9 33.94 9.53 -3.10
C GLU A 9 33.81 8.74 -1.80
N GLU A 10 34.26 9.31 -0.67
CA GLU A 10 34.11 8.69 0.65
C GLU A 10 32.63 8.53 1.04
N PHE A 11 31.81 9.57 0.81
CA PHE A 11 30.37 9.47 1.04
C PHE A 11 29.73 8.38 0.16
N GLU A 12 30.13 8.29 -1.11
CA GLU A 12 29.59 7.31 -2.03
C GLU A 12 29.99 5.88 -1.67
N GLU A 13 31.24 5.68 -1.24
CA GLU A 13 31.79 4.40 -0.79
C GLU A 13 31.07 3.89 0.47
N VAL A 14 30.91 4.75 1.48
CA VAL A 14 30.23 4.36 2.74
C VAL A 14 28.77 3.97 2.49
N ASN A 15 28.12 4.57 1.48
CA ASN A 15 26.72 4.31 1.15
C ASN A 15 26.54 3.32 -0.02
N GLN A 16 27.61 2.68 -0.49
CA GLN A 16 27.58 1.82 -1.68
C GLN A 16 26.47 0.74 -1.61
N LYS A 17 26.35 0.04 -0.48
CA LYS A 17 25.32 -0.98 -0.28
C LYS A 17 23.90 -0.45 -0.42
N ILE A 18 23.66 0.80 -0.02
CA ILE A 18 22.34 1.44 -0.15
C ILE A 18 22.08 1.72 -1.62
N PHE A 19 23.07 2.23 -2.35
CA PHE A 19 22.95 2.51 -3.78
C PHE A 19 22.69 1.25 -4.61
N GLU A 20 23.43 0.18 -4.37
CA GLU A 20 23.23 -1.12 -5.03
C GLU A 20 21.83 -1.67 -4.77
N LYS A 21 21.33 -1.55 -3.53
CA LYS A 21 19.96 -1.94 -3.20
C LYS A 21 18.90 -1.08 -3.91
N ARG A 22 19.17 0.21 -4.15
CA ARG A 22 18.24 1.06 -4.91
C ARG A 22 18.21 0.69 -6.38
N GLU A 23 19.37 0.40 -6.96
CA GLU A 23 19.47 -0.09 -8.33
C GLU A 23 18.67 -1.39 -8.54
N SER A 24 18.83 -2.37 -7.64
CA SER A 24 18.09 -3.64 -7.74
C SER A 24 16.58 -3.46 -7.62
N LEU A 25 16.11 -2.53 -6.78
CA LEU A 25 14.69 -2.22 -6.65
C LEU A 25 14.11 -1.61 -7.93
N ILE A 26 14.83 -0.72 -8.62
CA ILE A 26 14.37 -0.15 -9.89
C ILE A 26 14.21 -1.25 -10.94
N ILE A 27 15.20 -2.14 -11.04
CA ILE A 27 15.17 -3.27 -11.98
C ILE A 27 14.01 -4.21 -11.65
N GLN A 28 13.80 -4.51 -10.37
CA GLN A 28 12.67 -5.33 -9.92
C GLN A 28 11.33 -4.69 -10.28
N CYS A 29 11.17 -3.39 -10.10
CA CYS A 29 9.94 -2.68 -10.47
C CYS A 29 9.65 -2.76 -11.98
N LEU A 30 10.67 -2.60 -12.84
CA LEU A 30 10.51 -2.75 -14.29
C LEU A 30 10.07 -4.17 -14.66
N HIS A 31 10.70 -5.18 -14.05
CA HIS A 31 10.35 -6.57 -14.24
C HIS A 31 8.91 -6.89 -13.79
N ASP A 32 8.52 -6.43 -12.61
CA ASP A 32 7.17 -6.66 -12.05
C ASP A 32 6.09 -5.96 -12.90
N ALA A 33 6.40 -4.78 -13.45
CA ALA A 33 5.53 -4.06 -14.37
C ALA A 33 5.53 -4.66 -15.79
N LYS A 34 6.47 -5.57 -16.10
CA LYS A 34 6.69 -6.14 -17.45
C LYS A 34 6.95 -5.06 -18.50
N VAL A 35 7.72 -4.04 -18.12
CA VAL A 35 8.08 -2.90 -18.97
C VAL A 35 9.56 -3.00 -19.28
N GLU A 36 9.90 -2.97 -20.57
CA GLU A 36 11.28 -2.90 -21.01
C GLU A 36 11.82 -1.47 -20.89
N VAL A 37 13.14 -1.34 -20.71
CA VAL A 37 13.77 -0.02 -20.53
C VAL A 37 13.50 0.92 -21.71
N ASP A 38 13.38 0.37 -22.92
CA ASP A 38 13.16 1.14 -24.15
C ASP A 38 11.75 1.74 -24.21
N ASP A 39 10.77 1.13 -23.54
CA ASP A 39 9.36 1.57 -23.50
C ASP A 39 9.13 2.76 -22.57
N LEU A 40 10.09 3.10 -21.70
CA LEU A 40 9.96 4.19 -20.74
C LEU A 40 9.93 5.56 -21.42
N THR A 41 8.81 6.28 -21.49
CA THR A 41 8.79 7.60 -22.16
C THR A 41 9.62 8.67 -21.43
N ASP A 42 9.36 8.86 -20.14
CA ASP A 42 9.96 9.89 -19.30
C ASP A 42 10.38 9.31 -17.95
N VAL A 43 11.46 9.86 -17.38
CA VAL A 43 11.95 9.46 -16.06
C VAL A 43 11.91 10.65 -15.12
N ILE A 44 11.01 10.61 -14.15
CA ILE A 44 10.81 11.66 -13.16
C ILE A 44 11.43 11.20 -11.83
N VAL A 45 12.23 12.07 -11.20
CA VAL A 45 12.78 11.83 -9.86
C VAL A 45 12.18 12.81 -8.86
N MET A 46 11.76 12.30 -7.70
CA MET A 46 11.13 13.08 -6.64
C MET A 46 11.85 12.86 -5.30
N GLY A 47 11.68 13.80 -4.37
CA GLY A 47 12.24 13.77 -3.02
C GLY A 47 13.64 14.38 -2.90
N GLY A 48 14.03 14.77 -1.68
CA GLY A 48 15.29 15.48 -1.43
C GLY A 48 16.55 14.66 -1.75
N CYS A 49 16.50 13.33 -1.58
CA CYS A 49 17.62 12.46 -1.96
C CYS A 49 17.89 12.44 -3.46
N SER A 50 16.95 12.89 -4.30
CA SER A 50 17.17 13.02 -5.74
C SER A 50 18.28 14.02 -6.09
N TYR A 51 18.65 14.95 -5.20
CA TYR A 51 19.77 15.87 -5.42
C TYR A 51 21.15 15.21 -5.35
N ILE A 52 21.25 13.99 -4.79
CA ILE A 52 22.52 13.25 -4.71
C ILE A 52 22.95 12.84 -6.13
N PRO A 53 24.13 13.28 -6.61
CA PRO A 53 24.59 12.98 -7.98
C PRO A 53 24.63 11.48 -8.29
N LYS A 54 25.07 10.66 -7.33
CA LYS A 54 25.13 9.20 -7.47
C LYS A 54 23.77 8.58 -7.76
N ILE A 55 22.71 9.03 -7.08
CA ILE A 55 21.33 8.56 -7.32
C ILE A 55 20.87 8.90 -8.73
N LYS A 56 21.09 10.14 -9.19
CA LYS A 56 20.75 10.54 -10.56
C LYS A 56 21.48 9.68 -11.59
N ASN A 57 22.75 9.37 -11.35
CA ASN A 57 23.56 8.55 -12.24
C ASN A 57 23.06 7.10 -12.29
N ILE A 58 22.68 6.51 -11.15
CA ILE A 58 22.10 5.17 -11.08
C ILE A 58 20.78 5.10 -11.85
N VAL A 59 19.87 6.06 -11.63
CA VAL A 59 18.58 6.09 -12.33
C VAL A 59 18.80 6.25 -13.84
N LYS A 60 19.71 7.13 -14.26
CA LYS A 60 20.08 7.29 -15.68
C LYS A 60 20.70 6.03 -16.28
N SER A 61 21.55 5.31 -15.54
CA SER A 61 22.20 4.10 -16.05
C SER A 61 21.22 2.95 -16.20
N VAL A 62 20.29 2.79 -15.25
CA VAL A 62 19.27 1.73 -15.30
C VAL A 62 18.22 2.03 -16.36
N CYS A 63 17.64 3.24 -16.34
CA CYS A 63 16.55 3.61 -17.24
C CYS A 63 17.01 4.06 -18.64
N LYS A 64 18.33 4.22 -18.86
CA LYS A 64 18.95 4.67 -20.12
C LYS A 64 18.31 5.93 -20.74
N ARG A 65 17.70 6.77 -19.91
CA ARG A 65 17.00 8.01 -20.31
C ARG A 65 17.43 9.19 -19.46
N GLU A 66 17.28 10.38 -20.04
CA GLU A 66 17.51 11.63 -19.32
C GLU A 66 16.39 11.88 -18.31
N LEU A 67 16.75 12.51 -17.18
CA LEU A 67 15.80 12.83 -16.14
C LEU A 67 14.99 14.07 -16.55
N TYR A 68 13.67 13.99 -16.40
CA TYR A 68 12.77 15.11 -16.62
C TYR A 68 13.08 16.25 -15.63
N LYS A 69 13.20 17.48 -16.15
CA LYS A 69 13.59 18.68 -15.38
C LYS A 69 12.47 19.70 -15.22
N GLY A 70 11.30 19.47 -15.83
CA GLY A 70 10.19 20.43 -15.83
C GLY A 70 9.38 20.48 -14.53
N MET A 71 9.87 19.85 -13.46
CA MET A 71 9.16 19.78 -12.18
C MET A 71 10.14 19.87 -11.01
N ASN A 72 9.72 20.55 -9.93
CA ASN A 72 10.47 20.62 -8.69
C ASN A 72 10.34 19.28 -7.92
N PRO A 73 11.44 18.53 -7.68
CA PRO A 73 11.39 17.23 -7.00
C PRO A 73 10.85 17.28 -5.57
N LEU A 74 10.87 18.45 -4.91
CA LEU A 74 10.40 18.61 -3.54
C LEU A 74 8.89 18.93 -3.45
N GLU A 75 8.33 19.54 -4.49
CA GLU A 75 6.94 20.03 -4.49
C GLU A 75 6.00 19.13 -5.29
N ALA A 76 6.53 18.34 -6.22
CA ALA A 76 5.79 17.44 -7.11
C ALA A 76 4.68 16.66 -6.39
N ALA A 77 5.02 16.02 -5.26
CA ALA A 77 4.08 15.22 -4.49
C ALA A 77 2.93 16.07 -3.90
N VAL A 78 3.25 17.26 -3.38
CA VAL A 78 2.24 18.16 -2.78
C VAL A 78 1.33 18.74 -3.86
N CYS A 79 1.89 19.13 -5.00
CA CYS A 79 1.11 19.61 -6.15
C CYS A 79 0.16 18.52 -6.68
N GLY A 80 0.63 17.28 -6.80
CA GLY A 80 -0.20 16.15 -7.19
C GLY A 80 -1.34 15.89 -6.22
N THR A 81 -1.08 15.90 -4.91
CA THR A 81 -2.11 15.75 -3.87
C THR A 81 -3.13 16.89 -3.89
N ALA A 82 -2.68 18.13 -4.07
CA ALA A 82 -3.58 19.29 -4.16
C ALA A 82 -4.50 19.20 -5.37
N LEU A 83 -3.98 18.78 -6.53
CA LEU A 83 -4.77 18.53 -7.74
C LEU A 83 -5.79 17.40 -7.50
N GLN A 84 -5.35 16.29 -6.90
CA GLN A 84 -6.23 15.17 -6.58
C GLN A 84 -7.38 15.57 -5.63
N GLY A 85 -7.09 16.41 -4.64
CA GLY A 85 -8.10 16.98 -3.75
C GLY A 85 -9.09 17.89 -4.47
N ALA A 86 -8.61 18.73 -5.40
CA ALA A 86 -9.47 19.58 -6.22
C ALA A 86 -10.43 18.75 -7.10
N VAL A 87 -9.93 17.70 -7.75
CA VAL A 87 -10.74 16.76 -8.54
C VAL A 87 -11.78 16.06 -7.67
N ALA A 88 -11.40 15.61 -6.46
CA ALA A 88 -12.32 14.98 -5.52
C ALA A 88 -13.45 15.93 -5.04
N LEU A 89 -13.20 17.24 -5.02
CA LEU A 89 -14.21 18.27 -4.72
C LEU A 89 -15.09 18.65 -5.92
N GLY A 90 -14.94 17.96 -7.05
CA GLY A 90 -15.71 18.19 -8.27
C GLY A 90 -15.25 19.41 -9.07
N ILE A 91 -14.07 19.97 -8.77
CA ILE A 91 -13.45 20.97 -9.65
C ILE A 91 -13.02 20.23 -10.92
N SER A 92 -13.56 20.67 -12.06
CA SER A 92 -13.29 20.03 -13.35
C SER A 92 -11.79 19.91 -13.58
N ASP A 93 -11.35 18.68 -13.83
CA ASP A 93 -9.99 18.40 -14.23
C ASP A 93 -9.70 19.14 -15.56
N PRO A 94 -8.68 20.03 -15.62
CA PRO A 94 -8.28 20.65 -16.87
C PRO A 94 -7.80 19.63 -17.93
N LEU A 95 -7.49 18.39 -17.55
CA LEU A 95 -7.03 17.31 -18.42
C LEU A 95 -8.12 16.27 -18.75
N GLY A 96 -9.28 16.33 -18.08
CA GLY A 96 -10.50 15.60 -18.41
C GLY A 96 -10.54 14.10 -18.08
N ASP A 97 -9.50 13.50 -17.50
CA ASP A 97 -9.43 12.03 -17.33
C ASP A 97 -8.45 11.57 -16.23
N LEU A 98 -8.37 12.30 -15.11
CA LEU A 98 -7.67 11.80 -13.92
C LEU A 98 -8.50 10.71 -13.21
N ASP A 99 -8.31 9.45 -13.61
CA ASP A 99 -8.67 8.29 -12.79
C ASP A 99 -7.43 7.80 -12.03
N PRO A 100 -7.30 8.06 -10.71
CA PRO A 100 -6.18 7.57 -9.93
C PRO A 100 -6.28 6.05 -9.78
N LEU A 101 -5.68 5.30 -10.70
CA LEU A 101 -5.46 3.87 -10.49
C LEU A 101 -4.42 3.68 -9.39
N THR A 102 -4.91 3.39 -8.19
CA THR A 102 -4.06 2.92 -7.09
C THR A 102 -3.91 1.40 -7.19
N SER A 103 -2.76 0.89 -6.76
CA SER A 103 -2.51 -0.55 -6.66
C SER A 103 -2.05 -0.91 -5.26
N GLN A 104 -2.53 -2.05 -4.76
CA GLN A 104 -2.12 -2.58 -3.47
C GLN A 104 -0.65 -3.01 -3.55
N THR A 105 0.23 -2.36 -2.80
CA THR A 105 1.69 -2.57 -2.90
C THR A 105 2.20 -3.79 -2.13
N THR A 106 1.37 -4.36 -1.26
CA THR A 106 1.69 -5.47 -0.35
C THR A 106 0.55 -6.49 -0.36
N PRO A 107 0.83 -7.80 -0.37
CA PRO A 107 -0.23 -8.78 -0.33
C PRO A 107 -0.89 -8.76 1.06
N ILE A 108 -2.21 -8.91 1.06
CA ILE A 108 -3.00 -9.09 2.27
C ILE A 108 -3.50 -10.53 2.29
N GLY A 109 -3.36 -11.17 3.44
CA GLY A 109 -3.75 -12.56 3.62
C GLY A 109 -4.24 -12.86 5.01
N ILE A 110 -4.72 -14.08 5.18
CA ILE A 110 -5.22 -14.56 6.46
C ILE A 110 -4.46 -15.80 6.92
N GLN A 111 -4.37 -15.94 8.23
CA GLN A 111 -3.98 -17.17 8.90
C GLN A 111 -5.18 -17.68 9.71
N THR A 112 -5.37 -18.99 9.69
CA THR A 112 -6.39 -19.67 10.49
C THR A 112 -5.71 -20.73 11.34
N ASN A 113 -6.38 -21.22 12.38
CA ASN A 113 -5.82 -22.27 13.24
C ASN A 113 -5.44 -23.56 12.47
N ARG A 114 -5.98 -23.76 11.26
CA ARG A 114 -5.73 -24.93 10.41
C ARG A 114 -4.68 -24.67 9.33
N ASN A 115 -4.73 -23.49 8.70
CA ASN A 115 -3.97 -23.22 7.49
C ASN A 115 -2.83 -22.23 7.77
N PRO A 116 -1.65 -22.42 7.14
CA PRO A 116 -0.63 -21.38 7.11
C PRO A 116 -1.19 -20.11 6.46
N PHE A 117 -0.42 -19.03 6.49
CA PHE A 117 -0.79 -17.78 5.82
C PHE A 117 -1.18 -18.03 4.36
N VAL A 118 -2.38 -17.59 3.99
CA VAL A 118 -2.89 -17.63 2.62
C VAL A 118 -3.12 -16.20 2.17
N SER A 119 -2.41 -15.77 1.12
CA SER A 119 -2.66 -14.48 0.47
C SER A 119 -4.03 -14.51 -0.23
N ILE A 120 -4.88 -13.54 0.10
CA ILE A 120 -6.21 -13.36 -0.51
C ILE A 120 -6.13 -12.29 -1.59
N ILE A 121 -5.45 -11.19 -1.28
CA ILE A 121 -5.20 -10.10 -2.21
C ILE A 121 -3.71 -10.11 -2.52
N PRO A 122 -3.31 -10.54 -3.73
CA PRO A 122 -1.91 -10.55 -4.10
C PRO A 122 -1.38 -9.13 -4.32
N ARG A 123 -0.06 -9.02 -4.33
CA ARG A 123 0.67 -7.78 -4.60
C ARG A 123 0.34 -7.21 -5.99
N ASN A 124 0.38 -5.89 -6.11
CA ASN A 124 0.19 -5.11 -7.34
C ASN A 124 -1.20 -5.31 -7.98
N ILE A 125 -2.22 -5.63 -7.17
CA ILE A 125 -3.62 -5.66 -7.62
C ILE A 125 -4.18 -4.24 -7.66
N THR A 126 -4.83 -3.89 -8.76
CA THR A 126 -5.58 -2.63 -8.91
C THR A 126 -6.73 -2.59 -7.90
N ILE A 127 -6.86 -1.46 -7.22
CA ILE A 127 -7.99 -1.18 -6.32
C ILE A 127 -8.97 -0.21 -7.00
N PRO A 128 -10.29 -0.32 -6.76
CA PRO A 128 -10.95 -1.17 -5.75
C PRO A 128 -10.96 -2.66 -6.11
N VAL A 129 -10.81 -3.53 -5.10
CA VAL A 129 -10.88 -4.99 -5.25
C VAL A 129 -11.71 -5.64 -4.15
N HIS A 130 -12.56 -6.57 -4.55
CA HIS A 130 -13.31 -7.48 -3.67
C HIS A 130 -12.82 -8.91 -3.87
N LYS A 131 -12.48 -9.60 -2.78
CA LYS A 131 -12.10 -11.02 -2.80
C LYS A 131 -12.78 -11.78 -1.67
N GLU A 132 -13.25 -12.98 -2.00
CA GLU A 132 -13.86 -13.89 -1.03
C GLU A 132 -12.99 -15.15 -0.86
N LEU A 133 -12.90 -15.64 0.37
CA LEU A 133 -12.28 -16.90 0.71
C LEU A 133 -13.21 -17.70 1.63
N ILE A 134 -13.40 -18.98 1.31
CA ILE A 134 -14.15 -19.90 2.17
C ILE A 134 -13.17 -20.62 3.11
N VAL A 135 -13.38 -20.43 4.41
CA VAL A 135 -12.67 -21.08 5.50
C VAL A 135 -13.60 -22.13 6.14
N THR A 136 -13.04 -23.14 6.79
CA THR A 136 -13.80 -24.17 7.51
C THR A 136 -13.16 -24.51 8.85
N THR A 137 -13.90 -25.17 9.74
CA THR A 137 -13.37 -25.70 11.00
C THR A 137 -12.26 -26.73 10.77
N GLY A 138 -11.26 -26.71 11.66
CA GLY A 138 -10.15 -27.67 11.67
C GLY A 138 -10.41 -28.89 12.56
N ASN A 139 -11.28 -28.76 13.56
CA ASN A 139 -11.61 -29.82 14.51
C ASN A 139 -13.10 -30.15 14.50
N ASP A 140 -13.44 -31.39 14.87
CA ASP A 140 -14.83 -31.82 15.05
C ASP A 140 -15.47 -31.04 16.20
N ASN A 141 -16.71 -30.61 16.02
CA ASN A 141 -17.48 -29.85 17.01
C ASN A 141 -16.80 -28.55 17.49
N GLN A 142 -15.93 -27.98 16.65
CA GLN A 142 -15.28 -26.70 16.93
C GLN A 142 -16.33 -25.58 17.00
N LYS A 143 -16.41 -24.92 18.17
CA LYS A 143 -17.40 -23.86 18.45
C LYS A 143 -16.96 -22.46 18.01
N GLU A 144 -15.67 -22.29 17.75
CA GLU A 144 -15.08 -20.99 17.44
C GLU A 144 -13.93 -21.10 16.45
N VAL A 145 -13.78 -20.10 15.57
CA VAL A 145 -12.69 -19.98 14.60
C VAL A 145 -12.05 -18.60 14.77
N LEU A 146 -10.73 -18.56 14.93
CA LEU A 146 -9.93 -17.35 14.92
C LEU A 146 -9.34 -17.15 13.53
N ILE A 147 -9.56 -15.96 12.97
CA ILE A 147 -8.99 -15.54 11.70
C ILE A 147 -8.09 -14.33 11.99
N VAL A 148 -6.82 -14.46 11.66
CA VAL A 148 -5.80 -13.43 11.86
C VAL A 148 -5.41 -12.88 10.49
N ILE A 149 -5.25 -11.57 10.38
CA ILE A 149 -5.06 -10.86 9.12
C ILE A 149 -3.67 -10.27 9.11
N TYR A 150 -2.92 -10.53 8.05
CA TYR A 150 -1.57 -10.05 7.88
C TYR A 150 -1.39 -9.33 6.55
N GLU A 151 -0.45 -8.39 6.54
CA GLU A 151 0.06 -7.70 5.36
C GLU A 151 1.55 -8.04 5.21
N GLY A 152 1.97 -8.56 4.06
CA GLY A 152 3.38 -8.81 3.76
C GLY A 152 3.67 -10.05 2.94
N ASP A 153 4.86 -10.04 2.33
CA ASP A 153 5.33 -11.05 1.36
C ASP A 153 5.98 -12.28 2.02
N ALA A 154 6.12 -12.33 3.35
CA ALA A 154 6.80 -13.44 4.01
C ALA A 154 5.92 -14.70 4.06
N GLU A 155 6.51 -15.86 3.79
CA GLU A 155 5.82 -17.16 3.90
C GLU A 155 5.38 -17.46 5.34
N LYS A 156 6.14 -16.98 6.33
CA LYS A 156 5.82 -17.13 7.74
C LYS A 156 5.28 -15.83 8.32
N THR A 157 4.30 -15.98 9.20
CA THR A 157 3.56 -14.85 9.78
C THR A 157 4.40 -13.95 10.67
N GLU A 158 5.54 -14.41 11.20
CA GLU A 158 6.45 -13.56 11.98
C GLU A 158 7.15 -12.49 11.12
N GLY A 159 7.24 -12.71 9.80
CA GLY A 159 7.81 -11.75 8.86
C GLY A 159 6.80 -10.76 8.29
N ASN A 160 5.51 -10.89 8.64
CA ASN A 160 4.43 -10.06 8.12
C ASN A 160 3.88 -9.11 9.19
N ASN A 161 3.31 -8.00 8.75
CA ASN A 161 2.65 -7.03 9.61
C ASN A 161 1.26 -7.54 10.02
N LEU A 162 0.98 -7.59 11.32
CA LEU A 162 -0.34 -7.98 11.83
C LEU A 162 -1.31 -6.79 11.69
N LEU A 163 -2.32 -6.94 10.84
CA LEU A 163 -3.37 -5.92 10.67
C LEU A 163 -4.46 -6.04 11.74
N GLY A 164 -4.76 -7.27 12.16
CA GLY A 164 -5.77 -7.52 13.17
C GLY A 164 -6.25 -8.96 13.18
N TYR A 165 -7.31 -9.23 13.93
CA TYR A 165 -7.93 -10.55 13.98
C TYR A 165 -9.40 -10.44 14.36
N PHE A 166 -10.18 -11.45 14.00
CA PHE A 166 -11.56 -11.59 14.42
C PHE A 166 -11.85 -13.04 14.79
N LYS A 167 -12.74 -13.20 15.77
CA LYS A 167 -13.14 -14.49 16.31
C LYS A 167 -14.61 -14.72 16.02
N ILE A 168 -14.91 -15.77 15.27
CA ILE A 168 -16.27 -16.22 15.03
C ILE A 168 -16.58 -17.26 16.08
N ALA A 169 -17.58 -17.00 16.92
CA ALA A 169 -18.06 -17.91 17.96
C ALA A 169 -19.48 -18.40 17.65
N GLY A 170 -19.89 -19.50 18.28
CA GLY A 170 -21.25 -20.05 18.12
C GLY A 170 -21.42 -20.94 16.89
N ILE A 171 -20.34 -21.53 16.38
CA ILE A 171 -20.41 -22.48 15.27
C ILE A 171 -21.15 -23.74 15.75
N PRO A 172 -22.21 -24.20 15.05
CA PRO A 172 -22.92 -25.41 15.41
C PRO A 172 -21.98 -26.64 15.42
N PRO A 173 -22.14 -27.57 16.38
CA PRO A 173 -21.35 -28.80 16.40
C PRO A 173 -21.55 -29.60 15.12
N ALA A 174 -20.48 -29.74 14.34
CA ALA A 174 -20.45 -30.52 13.11
C ALA A 174 -19.06 -31.14 12.93
N PRO A 175 -18.92 -32.20 12.11
CA PRO A 175 -17.61 -32.72 11.73
C PRO A 175 -16.72 -31.63 11.12
N LYS A 176 -15.40 -31.77 11.28
CA LYS A 176 -14.42 -30.89 10.65
C LYS A 176 -14.66 -30.81 9.14
N GLY A 177 -14.47 -29.63 8.57
CA GLY A 177 -14.67 -29.43 7.12
C GLY A 177 -16.11 -29.15 6.68
N VAL A 178 -17.12 -29.35 7.55
CA VAL A 178 -18.54 -29.15 7.21
C VAL A 178 -18.97 -27.68 7.34
N PRO A 179 -18.69 -26.97 8.44
CA PRO A 179 -19.05 -25.55 8.54
C PRO A 179 -18.24 -24.70 7.56
N GLN A 180 -18.92 -24.03 6.63
CA GLN A 180 -18.30 -23.11 5.68
C GLN A 180 -18.48 -21.67 6.17
N ILE A 181 -17.37 -20.95 6.30
CA ILE A 181 -17.28 -19.56 6.73
C ILE A 181 -16.76 -18.77 5.55
N LYS A 182 -17.59 -17.89 4.99
CA LYS A 182 -17.15 -16.98 3.94
C LYS A 182 -16.52 -15.73 4.56
N VAL A 183 -15.27 -15.47 4.20
CA VAL A 183 -14.53 -14.26 4.56
C VAL A 183 -14.43 -13.39 3.31
N SER A 184 -14.94 -12.17 3.38
CA SER A 184 -14.86 -11.21 2.26
C SER A 184 -13.95 -10.06 2.64
N MET A 185 -13.03 -9.73 1.75
CA MET A 185 -12.12 -8.60 1.84
C MET A 185 -12.44 -7.60 0.75
N ASP A 186 -12.77 -6.39 1.17
CA ASP A 186 -12.96 -5.22 0.31
C ASP A 186 -11.83 -4.24 0.57
N ILE A 187 -11.04 -3.96 -0.46
CA ILE A 187 -10.12 -2.81 -0.47
C ILE A 187 -10.68 -1.82 -1.47
N ASN A 188 -11.04 -0.65 -0.98
CA ASN A 188 -11.54 0.44 -1.80
C ASN A 188 -10.44 1.49 -1.94
N ALA A 189 -10.36 2.13 -3.10
CA ALA A 189 -9.61 3.37 -3.26
C ALA A 189 -10.35 4.50 -2.53
N HIS A 190 -10.17 4.60 -1.21
CA HIS A 190 -10.72 5.73 -0.47
C HIS A 190 -9.83 6.96 -0.67
N LEU A 191 -10.29 7.89 -1.51
CA LEU A 191 -9.98 9.31 -1.33
C LEU A 191 -10.60 9.71 0.03
N LEU A 192 -9.82 10.35 0.90
CA LEU A 192 -10.26 10.90 2.18
C LEU A 192 -11.65 11.56 2.07
N ILE A 193 -12.69 10.86 2.49
CA ILE A 193 -14.03 11.42 2.66
C ILE A 193 -14.28 11.53 4.17
N MET A 194 -14.39 12.78 4.61
CA MET A 194 -14.92 13.15 5.92
C MET A 194 -16.30 12.48 6.15
N PRO A 195 -16.68 12.16 7.39
CA PRO A 195 -17.71 11.16 7.69
C PRO A 195 -19.09 11.53 7.15
N GLY A 196 -19.71 10.62 6.39
CA GLY A 196 -21.13 10.76 6.03
C GLY A 196 -21.59 9.95 4.82
N SER A 197 -21.73 8.63 4.93
CA SER A 197 -22.79 7.89 4.23
C SER A 197 -22.91 6.45 4.74
N GLN A 198 -24.12 6.08 5.18
CA GLN A 198 -24.50 4.71 5.50
C GLN A 198 -25.11 4.05 4.27
N GLN A 199 -24.80 2.77 4.03
CA GLN A 199 -25.57 1.92 3.12
C GLN A 199 -26.08 0.66 3.84
N PRO A 200 -27.27 0.14 3.46
CA PRO A 200 -27.97 -0.90 4.20
C PRO A 200 -27.47 -2.31 3.86
N VAL A 201 -27.53 -3.23 4.84
CA VAL A 201 -27.05 -4.61 4.75
C VAL A 201 -28.21 -5.62 4.84
N VAL A 202 -28.16 -6.65 3.99
CA VAL A 202 -29.08 -7.81 3.89
C VAL A 202 -28.44 -9.02 4.60
N PRO A 203 -29.17 -9.99 5.22
CA PRO A 203 -28.55 -10.92 6.17
C PRO A 203 -27.89 -12.13 5.49
N ILE A 204 -26.58 -12.09 5.40
CA ILE A 204 -25.63 -13.22 5.39
C ILE A 204 -24.69 -12.94 6.57
N MET A 205 -24.14 -13.96 7.26
CA MET A 205 -23.07 -13.69 8.24
C MET A 205 -21.79 -13.34 7.47
N GLU A 206 -21.79 -12.09 7.00
CA GLU A 206 -20.74 -11.41 6.29
C GLU A 206 -19.87 -10.73 7.34
N VAL A 207 -18.61 -11.15 7.46
CA VAL A 207 -17.63 -10.40 8.23
C VAL A 207 -16.91 -9.50 7.25
N ARG A 208 -17.34 -8.24 7.19
CA ARG A 208 -16.63 -7.18 6.46
C ARG A 208 -15.52 -6.63 7.34
N MET A 209 -14.33 -6.54 6.77
CA MET A 209 -13.21 -5.88 7.44
C MET A 209 -13.44 -4.37 7.43
N PRO A 210 -13.06 -3.64 8.50
CA PRO A 210 -12.81 -2.21 8.35
C PRO A 210 -11.71 -2.05 7.30
N THR A 211 -11.91 -1.10 6.39
CA THR A 211 -10.97 -0.76 5.32
C THR A 211 -9.56 -0.65 5.88
N VAL A 212 -8.65 -1.51 5.40
CA VAL A 212 -7.22 -1.40 5.71
C VAL A 212 -6.76 -0.11 5.03
N ASP A 213 -6.39 0.90 5.81
CA ASP A 213 -5.99 2.22 5.33
C ASP A 213 -4.55 2.13 4.80
N ASP A 214 -4.41 1.90 3.50
CA ASP A 214 -3.15 1.80 2.78
C ASP A 214 -2.53 3.21 2.58
N CYS A 215 -1.73 3.58 3.58
CA CYS A 215 -0.66 4.58 3.52
C CYS A 215 -1.01 6.08 3.58
N TYR A 216 -2.24 6.49 3.87
CA TYR A 216 -2.54 7.90 4.20
C TYR A 216 -2.65 8.20 5.69
N GLY A 217 -2.81 7.18 6.55
CA GLY A 217 -2.99 7.36 8.00
C GLY A 217 -1.91 8.21 8.68
N CYS A 218 -0.63 8.04 8.33
CA CYS A 218 0.46 8.84 8.93
C CYS A 218 0.45 10.31 8.48
N CYS A 219 0.04 10.59 7.23
CA CYS A 219 -0.11 11.96 6.74
C CYS A 219 -1.38 12.60 7.29
N ALA A 220 -2.47 11.84 7.47
CA ALA A 220 -3.72 12.30 8.04
C ALA A 220 -3.58 12.61 9.54
N GLU A 221 -2.91 11.77 10.34
CA GLU A 221 -2.62 12.08 11.75
C GLU A 221 -1.71 13.31 11.89
N ALA A 222 -0.71 13.46 11.01
CA ALA A 222 0.18 14.63 11.01
C ALA A 222 -0.56 15.92 10.61
N LEU A 223 -1.38 15.88 9.55
CA LEU A 223 -2.21 17.01 9.11
C LEU A 223 -3.30 17.35 10.13
N HIS A 224 -3.90 16.35 10.79
CA HIS A 224 -4.88 16.57 11.83
C HIS A 224 -4.27 17.19 13.08
N ARG A 225 -3.05 16.79 13.44
CA ARG A 225 -2.34 17.33 14.59
C ARG A 225 -1.80 18.76 14.32
N GLU A 226 -1.42 19.09 13.09
CA GLU A 226 -0.92 20.43 12.74
C GLU A 226 -2.01 21.46 12.34
N TYR A 227 -3.03 21.06 11.57
CA TYR A 227 -3.92 22.04 10.89
C TYR A 227 -5.40 21.94 11.25
N LEU A 228 -5.89 20.78 11.73
CA LEU A 228 -7.33 20.61 12.01
C LEU A 228 -7.75 21.07 13.43
N SER A 229 -6.81 21.36 14.33
CA SER A 229 -7.14 21.96 15.64
C SER A 229 -7.47 23.46 15.56
N THR A 230 -7.22 24.11 14.42
CA THR A 230 -7.36 25.56 14.20
C THR A 230 -8.44 25.95 13.21
N LEU A 231 -9.12 24.99 12.56
CA LEU A 231 -10.15 25.26 11.57
C LEU A 231 -11.52 24.82 12.09
N ASN A 232 -12.17 25.71 12.84
CA ASN A 232 -13.61 25.67 13.03
C ASN A 232 -14.26 26.07 11.71
N PHE A 233 -14.80 25.11 10.97
CA PHE A 233 -15.81 25.41 9.95
C PHE A 233 -17.19 25.15 10.58
N ILE A 234 -17.95 26.25 10.69
CA ILE A 234 -19.39 26.29 10.98
C ILE A 234 -20.14 25.68 9.80
#